data_AF-A0A0S2SCX6-F1
#
_entry.id   AF-A0A0S2SCX6-F1
#
_cell.length_a   1.000
_cell.length_b   1.000
_cell.length_c   1.000
_cell.angle_alpha   90.00
_cell.angle_beta   90.00
_cell.angle_gamma   90.00
#
_symmetry.space_group_name_H-M   'P 1'
#
loop_
_entity.id
_entity.type
_entity.pdbx_description
1 polymer ?
#
loop_
_entity_poly.entity_id
_entity_poly.type
_entity_poly.pdbx_seq_one_letter_code
_entity_poly.pdbx_strand_id
1 'polypeptide(L)'
;MLIAIPVENDRFIPHVARAPIFWLQDASGKRLGYLDAPAGGCKGPLPGSLRQQGVTHLVVRRIGEQMLARMQAAGIDVVYAERGWQPGQPLPSASLTRSDSTRQPAAIVRIRGRS
;
A
#
# COMPACT_ATOMS: atom_id res chain seq x y z
N MET A 1 -8.94 8.20 2.48
CA MET A 1 -7.55 7.71 2.51
C MET A 1 -7.25 7.12 1.13
N LEU A 2 -6.32 7.68 0.36
CA LEU A 2 -6.09 7.21 -1.01
C LEU A 2 -5.01 6.13 -1.07
N ILE A 3 -5.35 5.00 -1.69
CA ILE A 3 -4.52 3.82 -1.85
C ILE A 3 -4.22 3.62 -3.34
N ALA A 4 -2.95 3.40 -3.67
CA ALA A 4 -2.52 2.97 -5.00
C ALA A 4 -2.13 1.49 -5.01
N ILE A 5 -2.53 0.77 -6.06
CA ILE A 5 -2.20 -0.64 -6.26
C ILE A 5 -1.64 -0.81 -7.68
N PRO A 6 -0.42 -1.34 -7.85
CA PRO A 6 0.13 -1.62 -9.17
C PRO A 6 -0.66 -2.74 -9.84
N VAL A 7 -1.22 -2.45 -11.02
CA VAL A 7 -1.97 -3.44 -11.80
C VAL A 7 -1.50 -3.47 -13.25
N GLU A 8 -1.67 -4.62 -13.90
CA GLU A 8 -1.45 -4.82 -15.33
C GLU A 8 -2.65 -5.60 -15.86
N ASN A 9 -3.36 -5.05 -16.86
CA ASN A 9 -4.62 -5.64 -17.36
C ASN A 9 -5.61 -5.96 -16.23
N ASP A 10 -5.82 -5.00 -15.31
CA ASP A 10 -6.66 -5.14 -14.10
C ASP A 10 -6.24 -6.24 -13.11
N ARG A 11 -5.08 -6.87 -13.30
CA ARG A 11 -4.54 -7.86 -12.38
C ARG A 11 -3.50 -7.25 -11.48
N PHE A 12 -3.58 -7.55 -10.19
CA PHE A 12 -2.57 -7.16 -9.23
C PHE A 12 -1.23 -7.80 -9.56
N ILE A 13 -0.22 -6.96 -9.76
CA ILE A 13 1.13 -7.45 -10.05
C ILE A 13 2.03 -7.35 -8.82
N PRO A 14 2.98 -8.29 -8.67
CA PRO A 14 3.85 -8.29 -7.51
C PRO A 14 4.91 -7.20 -7.54
N HIS A 15 5.28 -6.67 -8.71
CA HIS A 15 6.39 -5.73 -8.89
C HIS A 15 5.89 -4.33 -9.25
N VAL A 16 6.01 -3.39 -8.31
CA VAL A 16 5.54 -2.00 -8.50
C VAL A 16 6.18 -1.29 -9.70
N ALA A 17 7.46 -1.54 -9.97
CA ALA A 17 8.20 -0.80 -10.99
C ALA A 17 7.92 -1.24 -12.43
N ARG A 18 7.25 -2.39 -12.61
CA ARG A 18 6.82 -2.87 -13.93
C ARG A 18 5.34 -2.55 -14.19
N ALA A 19 4.65 -1.94 -13.23
CA ALA A 19 3.24 -1.62 -13.38
C ALA A 19 3.07 -0.56 -14.46
N PRO A 20 2.29 -0.82 -15.52
CA PRO A 20 1.94 0.22 -16.47
C PRO A 20 0.94 1.21 -15.89
N ILE A 21 0.07 0.76 -14.97
CA ILE A 21 -0.99 1.55 -14.36
C ILE A 21 -1.14 1.23 -12.87
N PHE A 22 -1.74 2.17 -12.14
CA PHE A 22 -2.07 2.05 -10.72
C PHE A 22 -3.57 2.19 -10.54
N TRP A 23 -4.18 1.17 -9.95
CA TRP A 23 -5.55 1.25 -9.48
C TRP A 23 -5.60 2.11 -8.22
N LEU A 24 -6.42 3.16 -8.26
CA LEU A 24 -6.65 4.03 -7.13
C LEU A 24 -7.95 3.64 -6.45
N GLN A 25 -7.92 3.42 -5.14
CA GLN A 25 -9.10 3.13 -4.33
C GLN A 25 -9.06 3.83 -2.97
N ASP A 26 -10.22 3.97 -2.35
CA ASP A 26 -10.31 4.39 -0.95
C ASP A 26 -10.21 3.17 0.01
N ALA A 27 -10.12 3.42 1.31
CA ALA A 27 -10.05 2.42 2.39
C ALA A 27 -11.16 1.35 2.29
N SER A 28 -12.36 1.72 1.85
CA SER A 28 -13.49 0.80 1.69
C SER A 28 -13.32 -0.20 0.52
N GLY A 29 -12.31 -0.06 -0.32
CA GLY A 29 -12.15 -0.86 -1.55
C GLY A 29 -12.79 -0.22 -2.78
N LYS A 30 -13.50 0.91 -2.64
CA LYS A 30 -14.12 1.60 -3.77
C LYS A 30 -13.05 2.15 -4.72
N ARG A 31 -13.09 1.73 -6.00
CA ARG A 31 -12.24 2.30 -7.05
C ARG A 31 -12.58 3.77 -7.27
N LEU A 32 -11.56 4.61 -7.19
CA LEU A 32 -11.61 6.04 -7.49
C LEU A 32 -11.12 6.34 -8.90
N GLY A 33 -10.23 5.50 -9.46
CA GLY A 33 -9.78 5.63 -10.84
C GLY A 33 -8.53 4.80 -11.15
N TYR A 34 -7.85 5.18 -12.22
CA TYR A 34 -6.52 4.69 -12.57
C TYR A 34 -5.55 5.84 -12.71
N LEU A 35 -4.27 5.56 -12.47
CA LEU A 35 -3.16 6.47 -12.72
C LEU A 35 -2.13 5.75 -13.59
N ASP A 36 -1.76 6.34 -14.71
CA ASP A 36 -0.67 5.83 -15.52
C ASP A 36 0.67 5.94 -14.80
N ALA A 37 1.48 4.89 -14.90
CA ALA A 37 2.83 4.92 -14.38
C ALA A 37 3.66 5.93 -15.18
N PRO A 38 4.33 6.90 -14.54
CA PRO A 38 5.19 7.82 -15.27
C PRO A 38 6.37 7.06 -15.87
N ALA A 39 6.82 7.52 -17.04
CA ALA A 39 8.01 6.98 -17.69
C ALA A 39 9.23 7.03 -16.74
N GLY A 40 10.08 6.00 -16.79
CA GLY A 40 11.33 5.94 -16.00
C GLY A 40 11.41 4.81 -14.95
N GLY A 41 10.37 3.98 -14.79
CA GLY A 41 10.42 2.74 -14.00
C GLY A 41 10.92 2.93 -12.55
N CYS A 42 11.80 2.04 -12.06
CA CYS A 42 12.34 2.08 -10.69
C CYS A 42 12.98 3.43 -10.30
N LYS A 43 13.55 4.16 -11.26
CA LYS A 43 14.25 5.43 -11.04
C LYS A 43 13.38 6.65 -11.35
N GLY A 44 12.19 6.45 -11.92
CA GLY A 44 11.29 7.51 -12.35
C GLY A 44 10.69 8.34 -11.20
N PRO A 45 9.85 9.33 -11.54
CA PRO A 45 9.19 10.23 -10.60
C PRO A 45 7.98 9.59 -9.90
N LEU A 46 7.82 8.27 -10.00
CA LEU A 46 6.64 7.53 -9.51
C LEU A 46 6.20 7.93 -8.08
N PRO A 47 7.08 7.98 -7.05
CA PRO A 47 6.65 8.39 -5.71
C PRO A 47 6.09 9.81 -5.67
N GLY A 48 6.66 10.72 -6.45
CA GLY A 48 6.20 12.11 -6.56
C GLY A 48 4.84 12.20 -7.26
N SER A 49 4.66 11.48 -8.37
CA SER A 49 3.39 11.41 -9.09
C SER A 49 2.27 10.83 -8.22
N LEU A 50 2.55 9.76 -7.48
CA LEU A 50 1.59 9.18 -6.53
C LEU A 50 1.24 10.20 -5.44
N ARG A 51 2.22 10.93 -4.90
CA ARG A 51 1.94 11.96 -3.91
C ARG A 51 1.13 13.14 -4.42
N GLN A 52 1.39 13.59 -5.64
CA GLN A 52 0.61 14.65 -6.27
C GLN A 52 -0.86 14.26 -6.45
N GLN A 53 -1.15 12.97 -6.65
CA GLN A 53 -2.52 12.46 -6.67
C GLN A 53 -3.15 12.35 -5.27
N GLY A 54 -2.39 12.63 -4.19
CA GLY A 54 -2.84 12.48 -2.82
C GLY A 54 -2.74 11.05 -2.28
N VAL A 55 -1.99 10.16 -2.95
CA VAL A 55 -1.81 8.78 -2.49
C VAL A 55 -1.08 8.77 -1.16
N THR A 56 -1.74 8.19 -0.17
CA THR A 56 -1.19 8.04 1.18
C THR A 56 -0.55 6.67 1.37
N HIS A 57 -1.13 5.64 0.74
CA HIS A 57 -0.75 4.25 0.92
C HIS A 57 -0.52 3.55 -0.42
N LEU A 58 0.48 2.69 -0.50
CA LEU A 58 0.81 1.89 -1.67
C LEU A 58 0.79 0.41 -1.30
N VAL A 59 -0.06 -0.37 -1.97
CA VAL A 59 -0.21 -1.80 -1.70
C VAL A 59 0.62 -2.60 -2.69
N VAL A 60 1.53 -3.45 -2.19
CA VAL A 60 2.44 -4.25 -3.01
C VAL A 60 2.60 -5.65 -2.45
N ARG A 61 3.04 -6.61 -3.28
CA ARG A 61 3.55 -7.90 -2.77
C ARG A 61 5.05 -7.89 -2.58
N ARG A 62 5.76 -7.25 -3.50
CA ARG A 62 7.22 -7.12 -3.46
C ARG A 62 7.64 -5.72 -3.87
N ILE A 63 8.57 -5.16 -3.12
CA ILE A 63 9.18 -3.87 -3.38
C ILE A 63 10.67 -3.98 -3.06
N GLY A 64 11.52 -3.42 -3.92
CA GLY A 64 12.95 -3.32 -3.64
C GLY A 64 13.22 -2.23 -2.61
N GLU A 65 14.25 -2.41 -1.78
CA GLU A 65 14.59 -1.50 -0.67
C GLU A 65 14.76 -0.04 -1.12
N GLN A 66 15.39 0.19 -2.28
CA GLN A 66 15.54 1.54 -2.84
C GLN A 66 14.19 2.19 -3.16
N MET A 67 13.25 1.44 -3.74
CA MET A 67 11.92 1.98 -4.05
C MET A 67 11.13 2.22 -2.76
N LEU A 68 11.23 1.31 -1.79
CA LEU A 68 10.59 1.46 -0.48
C LEU A 68 11.07 2.74 0.23
N ALA A 69 12.38 2.99 0.25
CA ALA A 69 12.95 4.21 0.83
C ALA A 69 12.43 5.47 0.13
N ARG A 70 12.29 5.44 -1.21
CA ARG A 70 11.75 6.58 -1.98
C ARG A 70 10.26 6.81 -1.74
N MET A 71 9.47 5.75 -1.55
CA MET A 71 8.06 5.88 -1.19
C MET A 71 7.92 6.53 0.19
N GLN A 72 8.68 6.03 1.18
CA GLN A 72 8.69 6.62 2.52
C GLN A 72 9.22 8.06 2.53
N ALA A 73 10.24 8.38 1.74
CA ALA A 73 10.74 9.74 1.60
C ALA A 73 9.71 10.70 0.98
N ALA A 74 8.85 10.19 0.10
CA ALA A 74 7.70 10.94 -0.39
C ALA A 74 6.55 11.01 0.65
N GLY A 75 6.62 10.19 1.71
CA GLY A 75 5.64 10.05 2.79
C GLY A 75 4.57 8.97 2.54
N ILE A 76 4.73 8.16 1.48
CA ILE A 76 3.81 7.09 1.10
C ILE A 76 4.11 5.86 1.94
N ASP A 77 3.12 5.42 2.71
CA ASP A 77 3.18 4.19 3.49
C ASP A 77 3.02 2.98 2.57
N VAL A 78 3.96 2.04 2.67
CA VAL A 78 3.94 0.83 1.86
C VAL A 78 3.31 -0.31 2.66
N VAL A 79 2.22 -0.85 2.11
CA VAL A 79 1.43 -1.92 2.70
C VAL A 79 1.69 -3.21 1.93
N TYR A 80 2.04 -4.28 2.64
CA TYR A 80 2.24 -5.59 2.04
C TYR A 80 0.91 -6.35 1.96
N ALA A 81 0.46 -6.65 0.75
CA ALA A 81 -0.76 -7.43 0.52
C ALA A 81 -0.56 -8.89 0.93
N GLU A 82 -1.53 -9.45 1.64
CA GLU A 82 -1.57 -10.87 1.97
C GLU A 82 -1.80 -11.74 0.72
N ARG A 83 -1.49 -13.04 0.84
CA ARG A 83 -1.77 -14.00 -0.23
C ARG A 83 -3.28 -14.07 -0.48
N GLY A 84 -3.68 -13.88 -1.74
CA GLY A 84 -5.10 -13.92 -2.15
C GLY A 84 -5.83 -12.57 -2.13
N TRP A 85 -5.22 -11.52 -1.58
CA TRP A 85 -5.79 -10.16 -1.65
C TRP A 85 -5.81 -9.63 -3.09
N GLN A 86 -6.87 -8.90 -3.44
CA GLN A 86 -7.15 -8.37 -4.77
C GLN A 86 -7.64 -6.91 -4.70
N PRO A 87 -7.34 -6.07 -5.72
CA PRO A 87 -7.89 -4.72 -5.81
C PRO A 87 -9.42 -4.74 -5.79
N GLY A 88 -10.01 -3.72 -5.19
CA GLY A 88 -11.46 -3.69 -4.92
C GLY A 88 -11.86 -4.28 -3.56
N GLN A 89 -10.95 -5.01 -2.90
CA GLN A 89 -11.14 -5.40 -1.50
C GLN A 89 -10.73 -4.25 -0.57
N PRO A 90 -11.42 -4.08 0.57
CA PRO A 90 -10.93 -3.20 1.62
C PRO A 90 -9.56 -3.68 2.10
N LEU A 91 -8.69 -2.73 2.44
CA LEU A 91 -7.43 -3.11 3.09
C LEU A 91 -7.74 -3.53 4.53
N PRO A 92 -7.30 -4.72 4.97
CA PRO A 92 -7.45 -5.09 6.37
C PRO A 92 -6.64 -4.12 7.23
N SER A 93 -7.28 -3.52 8.24
CA SER A 93 -6.65 -2.50 9.11
C SER A 93 -5.35 -2.98 9.78
N ALA A 94 -5.14 -4.29 9.90
CA ALA A 94 -3.92 -4.88 10.44
C ALA A 94 -2.69 -4.68 9.54
N SER A 95 -2.86 -4.54 8.22
CA SER A 95 -1.75 -4.38 7.27
C SER A 95 -1.15 -2.98 7.26
N LEU A 96 -1.78 -2.00 7.91
CA LEU A 96 -1.27 -0.64 8.13
C LEU A 96 -0.12 -0.60 9.17
N THR A 97 0.19 -1.73 9.82
CA THR A 97 1.22 -1.82 10.86
C THR A 97 2.55 -2.33 10.29
N ARG A 98 3.26 -1.51 9.50
CA ARG A 98 4.74 -1.56 9.46
C ARG A 98 5.37 -0.36 8.74
N SER A 99 5.27 0.79 9.38
CA SER A 99 6.35 1.80 9.41
C SER A 99 6.41 2.53 10.76
N ASP A 100 5.47 2.26 11.69
CA ASP A 100 5.62 2.64 13.08
C ASP A 100 6.56 1.68 13.81
N SER A 101 7.85 2.01 13.75
CA SER A 101 8.86 1.48 14.65
C SER A 101 8.80 2.24 15.98
N THR A 102 7.68 2.18 16.73
CA THR A 102 7.66 2.24 18.20
C THR A 102 6.28 1.94 18.78
N ARG A 103 6.18 0.84 19.53
CA ARG A 103 5.06 0.41 20.40
C ARG A 103 3.97 -0.44 19.71
N GLN A 104 4.25 -1.73 19.74
CA GLN A 104 3.24 -2.74 20.03
C GLN A 104 2.62 -2.47 21.41
N PRO A 105 1.29 -2.37 21.51
CA PRO A 105 0.62 -3.11 22.58
C PRO A 105 -0.52 -3.95 21.99
N ALA A 106 -0.21 -5.19 21.60
CA ALA A 106 -1.21 -6.20 21.29
C ALA A 106 -1.52 -7.03 22.56
N ALA A 107 -2.39 -6.43 23.37
CA ALA A 107 -3.47 -6.99 24.18
C ALA A 107 -3.50 -8.48 24.64
N ILE A 108 -3.91 -8.61 25.93
CA ILE A 108 -4.88 -9.56 26.52
C ILE A 108 -4.35 -10.89 27.12
N VAL A 109 -4.53 -11.03 28.45
CA VAL A 109 -5.07 -12.27 29.03
C VAL A 109 -6.01 -12.00 30.24
N ARG A 110 -7.29 -12.27 29.98
CA ARG A 110 -8.35 -12.87 30.80
C ARG A 110 -8.66 -12.41 32.24
N ILE A 111 -9.87 -11.89 32.35
CA ILE A 111 -10.86 -11.99 33.44
C ILE A 111 -11.00 -13.38 34.10
N ARG A 112 -11.10 -13.36 35.45
CA ARG A 112 -11.93 -14.13 36.42
C ARG A 112 -11.19 -14.03 37.77
N GLY A 113 -11.77 -13.82 38.93
CA GLY A 113 -13.12 -13.89 39.45
C GLY A 113 -12.97 -13.90 40.98
N ARG A 114 -13.95 -13.30 41.64
CA ARG A 114 -14.11 -13.04 43.07
C ARG A 114 -14.03 -14.29 43.97
N SER A 115 -13.62 -14.04 45.22
CA SER A 115 -13.89 -14.77 46.48
C SER A 115 -13.02 -15.97 46.83
#